data_AF-A0A212JGB7-F1
#
_entry.id   AF-A0A212JGB7-F1
#
_cell.length_a   1.000
_cell.length_b   1.000
_cell.length_c   1.000
_cell.angle_alpha   90.00
_cell.angle_beta   90.00
_cell.angle_gamma   90.00
#
_symmetry.space_group_name_H-M   'P 1'
#
loop_
_entity.id
_entity.type
_entity.pdbx_description
1 polymer ?
#
loop_
_entity_poly.entity_id
_entity_poly.type
_entity_poly.pdbx_seq_one_letter_code
_entity_poly.pdbx_strand_id
1 'polypeptide(L)'
;MKKPDLSFNHYFPFYTRKITGVKKYYYCIETIMHISAEFGILISIGYKQKNMDSICIMRITDRTRLFDIAINAIHISYTDFAEDVKTAYRYISAALRTLSPEPAYRETLMLSTYFKFNPVLKLEVNHWHREIKLSYGSFEYKIMDGKKVENNEPVDDGSEEYTLLKRVSATLRVIENHRTYQEIANNYFEKQLDDEWDCYTGYFAAPKCIRKNEYRV
;
A
#
# COMPACT_ATOMS: atom_id res chain seq x y z
N MET A 1 6.71 28.51 41.12
CA MET A 1 5.97 27.65 40.16
C MET A 1 6.17 26.20 40.57
N LYS A 2 5.11 25.36 40.51
CA LYS A 2 5.26 23.92 40.75
C LYS A 2 6.07 23.30 39.62
N LYS A 3 7.02 22.43 39.96
CA LYS A 3 7.78 21.65 38.97
C LYS A 3 6.77 20.79 38.20
N PRO A 4 6.71 20.87 36.86
CA PRO A 4 5.83 20.01 36.10
C PRO A 4 6.22 18.56 36.35
N ASP A 5 5.22 17.73 36.66
CA ASP A 5 5.39 16.30 36.81
C ASP A 5 5.48 15.66 35.43
N LEU A 6 6.70 15.28 35.05
CA LEU A 6 7.01 14.61 33.78
C LEU A 6 6.99 13.08 33.93
N SER A 7 6.44 12.53 35.01
CA SER A 7 6.37 11.08 35.26
C SER A 7 5.30 10.35 34.43
N PHE A 8 4.59 11.05 33.54
CA PHE A 8 3.60 10.43 32.66
C PHE A 8 4.24 9.36 31.77
N ASN A 9 3.85 8.12 32.03
CA ASN A 9 4.41 6.90 31.44
C ASN A 9 3.76 6.56 30.07
N HIS A 10 3.29 7.57 29.33
CA HIS A 10 2.61 7.39 28.05
C HIS A 10 3.36 8.16 26.97
N TYR A 11 3.64 7.50 25.85
CA TYR A 11 4.14 8.14 24.64
C TYR A 11 2.95 8.38 23.72
N PHE A 12 2.89 9.56 23.09
CA PHE A 12 2.01 9.74 21.96
C PHE A 12 2.70 9.18 20.72
N PRO A 13 1.98 8.47 19.84
CA PRO A 13 2.49 8.27 18.50
C PRO A 13 2.78 9.64 17.90
N PHE A 14 3.86 9.75 17.16
CA PHE A 14 4.16 10.95 16.40
C PHE A 14 4.06 10.64 14.91
N TYR A 15 3.80 11.69 14.15
CA TYR A 15 3.49 11.57 12.74
C TYR A 15 4.56 12.29 11.94
N THR A 16 5.03 11.65 10.88
CA THR A 16 6.00 12.25 9.97
C THR A 16 5.53 12.14 8.53
N ARG A 17 5.91 13.11 7.71
CA ARG A 17 5.63 13.11 6.27
C ARG A 17 6.90 13.34 5.47
N LYS A 18 7.11 12.48 4.48
CA LYS A 18 8.14 12.62 3.47
C LYS A 18 7.48 12.81 2.12
N ILE A 19 7.92 13.82 1.38
CA ILE A 19 7.49 14.06 0.01
C ILE A 19 8.67 13.76 -0.90
N THR A 20 8.46 12.92 -1.90
CA THR A 20 9.48 12.55 -2.89
C THR A 20 8.98 12.85 -4.31
N GLY A 21 9.92 13.16 -5.21
CA GLY A 21 9.60 13.46 -6.61
C GLY A 21 9.23 14.92 -6.86
N VAL A 22 8.69 15.18 -8.06
CA VAL A 22 8.38 16.52 -8.57
C VAL A 22 6.94 16.52 -9.08
N LYS A 23 6.11 17.40 -8.52
CA LYS A 23 4.67 17.50 -8.78
C LYS A 23 4.28 17.55 -10.27
N LYS A 24 5.16 18.07 -11.13
CA LYS A 24 4.95 18.13 -12.58
C LYS A 24 4.94 16.74 -13.25
N TYR A 25 5.68 15.78 -12.71
CA TYR A 25 5.93 14.48 -13.35
C TYR A 25 5.32 13.35 -12.53
N TYR A 26 5.90 13.12 -11.36
CA TYR A 26 5.51 12.11 -10.40
C TYR A 26 5.92 12.61 -9.03
N TYR A 27 5.02 12.52 -8.06
CA TYR A 27 5.36 12.77 -6.68
C TYR A 27 4.61 11.81 -5.75
N CYS A 28 5.24 11.48 -4.64
CA CYS A 28 4.70 10.58 -3.65
C CYS A 28 4.74 11.25 -2.27
N ILE A 29 3.64 11.14 -1.54
CA ILE A 29 3.51 11.56 -0.16
C ILE A 29 3.50 10.31 0.70
N GLU A 30 4.54 10.12 1.50
CA GLU A 30 4.62 9.06 2.51
C GLU A 30 4.37 9.67 3.87
N THR A 31 3.26 9.29 4.48
CA THR A 31 2.87 9.72 5.82
C THR A 31 2.95 8.51 6.75
N ILE A 32 3.66 8.66 7.88
CA ILE A 32 3.90 7.58 8.83
C ILE A 32 3.38 7.97 10.21
N MET A 33 2.62 7.06 10.82
CA MET A 33 2.36 7.05 12.25
C MET A 33 3.40 6.14 12.92
N HIS A 34 4.27 6.73 13.72
CA HIS A 34 5.27 6.00 14.50
C HIS A 34 4.64 5.52 15.80
N ILE A 35 4.57 4.20 15.98
CA ILE A 35 3.95 3.57 17.16
C ILE A 35 5.04 3.15 18.16
N SER A 36 6.21 2.74 17.66
CA SER A 36 7.43 2.47 18.42
C SER A 36 8.66 2.61 17.51
N ALA A 37 9.87 2.40 18.02
CA ALA A 37 11.07 2.36 17.19
C ALA A 37 11.07 1.18 16.17
N GLU A 38 10.21 0.19 16.39
CA GLU A 38 10.17 -1.05 15.61
C GLU A 38 8.90 -1.21 14.76
N PHE A 39 7.96 -0.28 14.89
CA PHE A 39 6.65 -0.41 14.26
C PHE A 39 6.05 0.96 13.93
N GLY A 40 5.60 1.08 12.69
CA GLY A 40 4.77 2.19 12.25
C GLY A 40 3.74 1.76 11.21
N ILE A 41 2.81 2.66 10.91
CA ILE A 41 1.83 2.52 9.83
C ILE A 41 2.16 3.57 8.78
N LEU A 42 2.39 3.12 7.55
CA LEU A 42 2.61 3.97 6.39
C LEU A 42 1.32 4.13 5.60
N ILE A 43 1.07 5.36 5.17
CA ILE A 43 0.14 5.71 4.11
C ILE A 43 0.97 6.39 3.03
N SER A 44 1.11 5.73 1.88
CA SER A 44 1.79 6.25 0.72
C SER A 44 0.76 6.60 -0.35
N ILE A 45 0.81 7.83 -0.83
CA ILE A 45 -0.09 8.36 -1.85
C ILE A 45 0.75 8.86 -3.02
N GLY A 46 0.70 8.11 -4.12
CA GLY A 46 1.41 8.39 -5.36
C GLY A 46 0.54 9.16 -6.34
N TYR A 47 1.16 10.12 -7.02
CA TYR A 47 0.52 10.93 -8.04
C TYR A 47 1.37 10.98 -9.29
N LYS A 48 0.72 10.88 -10.45
CA LYS A 48 1.32 11.18 -11.75
C LYS A 48 0.71 12.47 -12.25
N GLN A 49 1.54 13.50 -12.41
CA GLN A 49 1.08 14.87 -12.64
C GLN A 49 0.09 15.33 -11.55
N LYS A 50 -1.18 15.57 -11.92
CA LYS A 50 -2.26 15.95 -10.98
C LYS A 50 -3.18 14.80 -10.58
N ASN A 51 -3.00 13.63 -11.18
CA ASN A 51 -3.90 12.50 -10.98
C ASN A 51 -3.34 11.56 -9.92
N MET A 52 -4.23 11.02 -9.10
CA MET A 52 -3.91 9.93 -8.18
C MET A 52 -3.47 8.72 -9.01
N ASP A 53 -2.33 8.15 -8.65
CA ASP A 53 -1.71 7.03 -9.35
C ASP A 53 -1.71 5.78 -8.48
N SER A 54 -1.48 5.93 -7.17
CA SER A 54 -1.51 4.81 -6.24
C SER A 54 -1.77 5.24 -4.80
N ILE A 55 -2.33 4.31 -4.02
CA ILE A 55 -2.43 4.40 -2.56
C ILE A 55 -1.93 3.07 -1.99
N CYS A 56 -1.05 3.12 -1.01
CA CYS A 56 -0.61 1.96 -0.25
C CYS A 56 -0.74 2.27 1.24
N ILE A 57 -1.45 1.42 1.98
CA ILE A 57 -1.47 1.42 3.43
C ILE A 57 -0.76 0.16 3.87
N MET A 58 0.29 0.28 4.68
CA MET A 58 1.01 -0.89 5.15
C MET A 58 1.60 -0.73 6.54
N ARG A 59 1.80 -1.86 7.21
CA ARG A 59 2.66 -1.96 8.38
C ARG A 59 4.14 -1.89 7.98
N ILE A 60 4.90 -1.04 8.66
CA ILE A 60 6.37 -1.03 8.59
C ILE A 60 6.93 -1.63 9.88
N THR A 61 7.83 -2.60 9.72
CA THR A 61 8.64 -3.19 10.81
C THR A 61 10.14 -3.05 10.59
N ASP A 62 10.56 -2.37 9.52
CA ASP A 62 11.95 -2.05 9.26
C ASP A 62 12.39 -0.90 10.17
N ARG A 63 13.19 -1.25 11.19
CA ARG A 63 13.70 -0.32 12.20
C ARG A 63 14.56 0.77 11.59
N THR A 64 15.41 0.43 10.63
CA THR A 64 16.32 1.38 9.98
C THR A 64 15.51 2.39 9.20
N ARG A 65 14.53 1.93 8.42
CA ARG A 65 13.64 2.83 7.67
C ARG A 65 12.82 3.74 8.60
N LEU A 66 12.29 3.21 9.70
CA LEU A 66 11.53 4.01 10.66
C LEU A 66 12.40 5.08 11.31
N PHE A 67 13.62 4.72 11.73
CA PHE A 67 14.57 5.66 12.31
C PHE A 67 14.98 6.75 11.33
N ASP A 68 15.34 6.38 10.09
CA ASP A 68 15.73 7.34 9.06
C ASP A 68 14.61 8.33 8.74
N ILE A 69 13.36 7.85 8.68
CA ILE A 69 12.21 8.72 8.41
C ILE A 69 11.91 9.59 9.63
N ALA A 70 12.00 9.06 10.85
CA ALA A 70 11.78 9.84 12.06
C ALA A 70 12.74 11.04 12.16
N ILE A 71 13.98 10.91 11.67
CA ILE A 71 14.98 11.99 11.70
C ILE A 71 14.84 12.95 10.53
N ASN A 72 14.63 12.43 9.32
CA ASN A 72 14.79 13.22 8.09
C ASN A 72 13.47 13.75 7.52
N ALA A 73 12.32 13.33 8.05
CA ALA A 73 11.01 13.75 7.56
C ALA A 73 10.40 14.90 8.38
N ILE A 74 9.35 15.50 7.83
CA ILE A 74 8.66 16.62 8.46
C ILE A 74 7.71 16.06 9.51
N HIS A 75 7.78 16.54 10.75
CA HIS A 75 6.77 16.24 11.76
C HIS A 75 5.44 16.91 11.39
N ILE A 76 4.36 16.15 11.42
CA ILE A 76 3.01 16.64 11.10
C ILE A 76 2.07 16.44 12.29
N SER A 77 0.94 17.12 12.24
CA SER A 77 -0.12 16.95 13.23
C SER A 77 -0.92 15.67 12.98
N TYR A 78 -1.66 15.22 13.99
CA TYR A 78 -2.67 14.17 13.80
C TYR A 78 -3.71 14.58 12.75
N THR A 79 -4.08 15.86 12.68
CA THR A 79 -5.06 16.33 11.69
C THR A 79 -4.56 16.13 10.26
N ASP A 80 -3.28 16.38 10.00
CA ASP A 80 -2.66 16.12 8.70
C ASP A 80 -2.66 14.63 8.37
N PHE A 81 -2.33 13.77 9.35
CA PHE A 81 -2.37 12.32 9.21
C PHE A 81 -3.79 11.81 8.93
N ALA A 82 -4.78 12.31 9.66
CA ALA A 82 -6.17 11.92 9.52
C ALA A 82 -6.74 12.28 8.14
N GLU A 83 -6.32 13.39 7.53
CA GLU A 83 -6.71 13.73 6.16
C GLU A 83 -6.16 12.73 5.13
N ASP A 84 -4.95 12.20 5.33
CA ASP A 84 -4.40 11.15 4.47
C ASP A 84 -5.16 9.83 4.64
N VAL A 85 -5.53 9.46 5.88
CA VAL A 85 -6.39 8.29 6.17
C VAL A 85 -7.74 8.42 5.47
N LYS A 86 -8.42 9.57 5.62
CA LYS A 86 -9.72 9.84 4.97
C LYS A 86 -9.60 9.77 3.46
N THR A 87 -8.52 10.32 2.91
CA THR A 87 -8.24 10.26 1.48
C THR A 87 -8.10 8.81 1.03
N ALA A 88 -7.27 8.02 1.70
CA ALA A 88 -7.09 6.61 1.40
C ALA A 88 -8.41 5.83 1.46
N TYR A 89 -9.17 5.98 2.55
CA TYR A 89 -10.48 5.36 2.72
C TYR A 89 -11.44 5.69 1.58
N ARG A 90 -11.55 6.98 1.20
CA ARG A 90 -12.44 7.43 0.13
C ARG A 90 -12.10 6.78 -1.21
N TYR A 91 -10.81 6.75 -1.56
CA TYR A 91 -10.37 6.17 -2.84
C TYR A 91 -10.49 4.65 -2.86
N ILE A 92 -10.13 3.96 -1.77
CA ILE A 92 -10.31 2.51 -1.65
C ILE A 92 -11.79 2.13 -1.74
N SER A 93 -12.66 2.85 -1.03
CA SER A 93 -14.13 2.65 -1.09
C SER A 93 -14.70 2.93 -2.49
N ALA A 94 -14.19 3.94 -3.19
CA ALA A 94 -14.58 4.21 -4.56
C ALA A 94 -14.11 3.11 -5.51
N ALA A 95 -12.87 2.64 -5.38
CA ALA A 95 -12.32 1.55 -6.17
C ALA A 95 -13.09 0.24 -5.96
N LEU A 96 -13.45 -0.10 -4.72
CA LEU A 96 -14.26 -1.28 -4.41
C LEU A 96 -15.61 -1.24 -5.12
N ARG A 97 -16.29 -0.09 -5.12
CA ARG A 97 -17.55 0.08 -5.86
C ARG A 97 -17.37 -0.06 -7.36
N THR A 98 -16.33 0.55 -7.93
CA THR A 98 -16.02 0.44 -9.36
C THR A 98 -15.69 -1.00 -9.76
N LEU A 99 -15.02 -1.76 -8.89
CA LEU A 99 -14.64 -3.15 -9.13
C LEU A 99 -15.71 -4.16 -8.72
N SER A 100 -16.84 -3.71 -8.16
CA SER A 100 -17.95 -4.59 -7.76
C SER A 100 -18.35 -5.62 -8.84
N PRO A 101 -18.53 -5.24 -10.13
CA PRO A 101 -18.89 -6.21 -11.18
C PRO A 101 -17.75 -7.14 -11.59
N GLU A 102 -16.50 -6.81 -11.26
CA GLU A 102 -15.34 -7.60 -11.66
C GLU A 102 -15.19 -8.84 -10.79
N PRO A 103 -14.64 -9.94 -11.33
CA PRO A 103 -14.27 -11.11 -10.53
C PRO A 103 -13.16 -10.78 -9.52
N ALA A 104 -13.14 -11.54 -8.42
CA ALA A 104 -12.09 -11.46 -7.42
C ALA A 104 -11.16 -12.67 -7.51
N TYR A 105 -9.89 -12.46 -7.20
CA TYR A 105 -8.86 -13.47 -7.37
C TYR A 105 -7.98 -13.58 -6.14
N ARG A 106 -7.50 -14.80 -5.93
CA ARG A 106 -6.37 -15.13 -5.05
C ARG A 106 -5.18 -15.50 -5.92
N GLU A 107 -4.13 -14.69 -5.85
CA GLU A 107 -2.82 -15.01 -6.40
C GLU A 107 -2.02 -15.81 -5.37
N THR A 108 -1.38 -16.89 -5.79
CA THR A 108 -0.47 -17.70 -4.95
C THR A 108 0.85 -17.94 -5.68
N LEU A 109 1.95 -17.54 -5.03
CA LEU A 109 3.34 -17.90 -5.39
C LEU A 109 4.03 -18.58 -4.20
N MET A 110 4.39 -17.80 -3.19
CA MET A 110 4.87 -18.25 -1.87
C MET A 110 3.90 -17.85 -0.75
N LEU A 111 3.19 -16.74 -0.96
CA LEU A 111 2.17 -16.18 -0.09
C LEU A 111 0.95 -15.85 -0.95
N SER A 112 -0.18 -15.63 -0.29
CA SER A 112 -1.42 -15.29 -0.99
C SER A 112 -1.69 -13.78 -0.96
N THR A 113 -2.00 -13.23 -2.12
CA THR A 113 -2.51 -11.88 -2.30
C THR A 113 -3.91 -11.98 -2.87
N TYR A 114 -4.84 -11.19 -2.34
CA TYR A 114 -6.22 -11.11 -2.85
C TYR A 114 -6.37 -9.83 -3.65
N PHE A 115 -7.04 -9.88 -4.81
CA PHE A 115 -7.18 -8.69 -5.63
C PHE A 115 -8.40 -8.71 -6.53
N LYS A 116 -8.82 -7.50 -6.92
CA LYS A 116 -9.79 -7.23 -7.98
C LYS A 116 -9.16 -6.22 -8.93
N PHE A 117 -9.49 -6.30 -10.21
CA PHE A 117 -8.96 -5.36 -11.20
C PHE A 117 -9.89 -5.23 -12.40
N ASN A 118 -9.75 -4.11 -13.09
CA ASN A 118 -10.22 -3.89 -14.45
C ASN A 118 -9.05 -3.28 -15.26
N PRO A 119 -9.21 -2.95 -16.56
CA PRO A 119 -8.11 -2.44 -17.37
C PRO A 119 -7.41 -1.18 -16.84
N VAL A 120 -8.04 -0.42 -15.94
CA VAL A 120 -7.56 0.90 -15.48
C VAL A 120 -7.11 0.89 -14.02
N LEU A 121 -7.67 0.01 -13.18
CA LEU A 121 -7.41 0.03 -11.74
C LEU A 121 -7.34 -1.38 -11.13
N LYS A 122 -6.48 -1.54 -10.12
CA LYS A 122 -6.28 -2.78 -9.35
C LYS A 122 -6.32 -2.47 -7.86
N LEU A 123 -7.08 -3.24 -7.10
CA LEU A 123 -7.13 -3.21 -5.64
C LEU A 123 -6.63 -4.54 -5.09
N GLU A 124 -5.65 -4.50 -4.20
CA GLU A 124 -4.93 -5.66 -3.66
C GLU A 124 -4.93 -5.62 -2.12
N VAL A 125 -4.99 -6.81 -1.52
CA VAL A 125 -4.90 -7.04 -0.09
C VAL A 125 -3.87 -8.15 0.15
N ASN A 126 -2.84 -7.84 0.94
CA ASN A 126 -1.78 -8.77 1.30
C ASN A 126 -1.64 -8.82 2.83
N HIS A 127 -2.17 -9.89 3.44
CA HIS A 127 -2.13 -10.04 4.90
C HIS A 127 -0.75 -10.30 5.48
N TRP A 128 0.18 -10.83 4.68
CA TRP A 128 1.53 -11.10 5.17
C TRP A 128 2.29 -9.81 5.44
N HIS A 129 2.22 -8.87 4.51
CA HIS A 129 2.80 -7.54 4.68
C HIS A 129 1.89 -6.59 5.45
N ARG A 130 0.67 -7.03 5.79
CA ARG A 130 -0.40 -6.17 6.26
C ARG A 130 -0.50 -4.97 5.34
N GLU A 131 -0.94 -5.19 4.11
CA GLU A 131 -0.91 -4.18 3.06
C GLU A 131 -2.25 -4.14 2.32
N ILE A 132 -2.75 -2.93 2.11
CA ILE A 132 -3.82 -2.62 1.16
C ILE A 132 -3.23 -1.72 0.10
N LYS A 133 -3.34 -2.11 -1.16
CA LYS A 133 -2.78 -1.37 -2.29
C LYS A 133 -3.80 -1.12 -3.37
N LEU A 134 -3.99 0.14 -3.72
CA LEU A 134 -4.77 0.60 -4.86
C LEU A 134 -3.81 1.17 -5.89
N SER A 135 -3.90 0.70 -7.14
CA SER A 135 -3.04 1.14 -8.24
C SER A 135 -3.89 1.52 -9.45
N TYR A 136 -3.56 2.64 -10.09
CA TYR A 136 -4.09 3.05 -11.38
C TYR A 136 -3.02 2.81 -12.45
N GLY A 137 -3.40 2.27 -13.60
CA GLY A 137 -2.44 1.88 -14.64
C GLY A 137 -3.11 1.16 -15.80
N SER A 138 -2.32 0.51 -16.65
CA SER A 138 -2.84 -0.42 -17.66
C SER A 138 -2.72 -1.84 -17.12
N PHE A 139 -3.86 -2.50 -16.96
CA PHE A 139 -3.97 -3.90 -16.53
C PHE A 139 -4.61 -4.73 -17.65
N GLU A 140 -4.02 -4.67 -18.84
CA GLU A 140 -4.47 -5.37 -20.06
C GLU A 140 -4.09 -6.85 -20.06
N TYR A 141 -4.54 -7.58 -19.06
CA TYR A 141 -4.43 -9.04 -18.98
C TYR A 141 -5.75 -9.67 -18.57
N LYS A 142 -5.87 -10.97 -18.82
CA LYS A 142 -6.98 -11.79 -18.35
C LYS A 142 -6.44 -12.95 -17.53
N ILE A 143 -7.30 -13.53 -16.69
CA ILE A 143 -6.99 -14.76 -16.00
C ILE A 143 -7.78 -15.87 -16.70
N MET A 144 -7.06 -16.84 -17.24
CA MET A 144 -7.63 -18.01 -17.93
C MET A 144 -6.93 -19.25 -17.40
N ASP A 145 -7.72 -20.28 -17.05
CA ASP A 145 -7.22 -21.56 -16.52
C ASP A 145 -6.21 -21.40 -15.36
N GLY A 146 -6.47 -20.42 -14.49
CA GLY A 146 -5.65 -20.08 -13.34
C GLY A 146 -4.28 -19.48 -13.65
N LYS A 147 -4.10 -18.94 -14.87
CA LYS A 147 -2.90 -18.24 -15.33
C LYS A 147 -3.23 -16.86 -15.85
N LYS A 148 -2.28 -15.94 -15.68
CA LYS A 148 -2.33 -14.60 -16.27
C LYS A 148 -1.92 -14.68 -17.74
N VAL A 149 -2.76 -14.14 -18.62
CA VAL A 149 -2.52 -14.05 -20.07
C VAL A 149 -2.52 -12.59 -20.47
N GLU A 150 -1.38 -12.10 -20.96
CA GLU A 150 -1.20 -10.70 -21.39
C GLU A 150 -1.71 -10.52 -22.81
N ASN A 151 -2.34 -9.38 -23.10
CA ASN A 151 -2.97 -9.15 -24.40
C ASN A 151 -1.99 -8.71 -25.50
N ASN A 152 -0.78 -8.24 -25.17
CA ASN A 152 0.16 -7.67 -26.15
C ASN A 152 1.59 -8.17 -25.90
N GLU A 153 2.23 -8.75 -26.91
CA GLU A 153 3.69 -8.95 -26.91
C GLU A 153 4.39 -7.67 -27.40
N PRO A 154 5.56 -7.31 -26.86
CA PRO A 154 6.34 -6.19 -27.36
C PRO A 154 6.70 -6.41 -28.83
N VAL A 155 6.48 -5.38 -29.65
CA VAL A 155 6.82 -5.41 -31.09
C VAL A 155 8.33 -5.28 -31.25
N ASP A 156 8.92 -6.15 -32.07
CA ASP A 156 10.35 -6.13 -32.38
C ASP A 156 10.71 -4.92 -33.23
N ASP A 157 11.44 -3.96 -32.65
CA ASP A 157 11.96 -2.79 -33.35
C ASP A 157 13.48 -2.83 -33.55
N GLY A 158 14.13 -3.97 -33.22
CA GLY A 158 15.58 -4.16 -33.34
C GLY A 158 16.44 -3.30 -32.41
N SER A 159 15.85 -2.57 -31.46
CA SER A 159 16.60 -1.70 -30.54
C SER A 159 17.29 -2.47 -29.39
N GLU A 160 18.33 -1.86 -28.81
CA GLU A 160 18.96 -2.38 -27.59
C GLU A 160 17.99 -2.36 -26.40
N GLU A 161 17.09 -1.38 -26.37
CA GLU A 161 15.99 -1.29 -25.39
C GLU A 161 15.02 -2.47 -25.52
N TYR A 162 14.61 -2.85 -26.74
CA TYR A 162 13.82 -4.05 -26.97
C TYR A 162 14.54 -5.33 -26.50
N THR A 163 15.84 -5.43 -26.73
CA THR A 163 16.63 -6.58 -26.27
C THR A 163 16.65 -6.68 -24.73
N LEU A 164 16.77 -5.55 -24.03
CA LEU A 164 16.67 -5.49 -22.57
C LEU A 164 15.25 -5.83 -22.08
N LEU A 165 14.22 -5.22 -22.69
CA LEU A 165 12.81 -5.50 -22.37
C LEU A 165 12.46 -6.98 -22.58
N LYS A 166 13.01 -7.62 -23.62
CA LYS A 166 12.83 -9.04 -23.90
C LYS A 166 13.47 -9.94 -22.83
N ARG A 167 14.64 -9.56 -22.29
CA ARG A 167 15.26 -10.31 -21.17
C ARG A 167 14.48 -10.14 -19.87
N VAL A 168 14.01 -8.92 -19.59
CA VAL A 168 13.18 -8.63 -18.41
C VAL A 168 11.86 -9.40 -18.53
N SER A 169 11.19 -9.36 -19.68
CA SER A 169 9.93 -10.07 -19.91
C SER A 169 10.10 -11.58 -19.82
N ALA A 170 11.20 -12.15 -20.33
CA ALA A 170 11.51 -13.57 -20.16
C ALA A 170 11.66 -13.94 -18.68
N THR A 171 12.33 -13.11 -17.88
CA THR A 171 12.49 -13.33 -16.44
C THR A 171 11.15 -13.23 -15.70
N LEU A 172 10.33 -12.23 -16.04
CA LEU A 172 8.98 -12.06 -15.49
C LEU A 172 8.07 -13.24 -15.85
N ARG A 173 8.15 -13.76 -17.09
CA ARG A 173 7.41 -14.95 -17.52
C ARG A 173 7.77 -16.18 -16.70
N VAL A 174 9.04 -16.37 -16.34
CA VAL A 174 9.44 -17.48 -15.45
C VAL A 174 8.76 -17.34 -14.09
N ILE A 175 8.72 -16.15 -13.50
CA ILE A 175 8.06 -15.91 -12.21
C ILE A 175 6.54 -16.13 -12.33
N GLU A 176 5.93 -15.60 -13.38
CA GLU A 176 4.49 -15.75 -13.63
C GLU A 176 4.06 -17.19 -13.89
N ASN A 177 4.92 -18.01 -14.49
CA ASN A 177 4.64 -19.43 -14.66
C ASN A 177 4.49 -20.17 -13.33
N HIS A 178 5.12 -19.68 -12.26
CA HIS A 178 4.99 -20.26 -10.91
C HIS A 178 3.82 -19.67 -10.13
N ARG A 179 3.21 -18.57 -10.60
CA ARG A 179 2.01 -18.00 -10.00
C ARG A 179 0.78 -18.80 -10.42
N THR A 180 -0.14 -18.94 -9.47
CA THR A 180 -1.47 -19.52 -9.71
C THR A 180 -2.52 -18.52 -9.27
N TYR A 181 -3.58 -18.44 -10.06
CA TYR A 181 -4.66 -17.52 -9.85
C TYR A 181 -5.94 -18.32 -9.66
N GLN A 182 -6.63 -18.11 -8.55
CA GLN A 182 -7.90 -18.76 -8.26
C GLN A 182 -8.98 -17.71 -8.15
N GLU A 183 -10.05 -17.85 -8.94
CA GLU A 183 -11.24 -17.02 -8.73
C GLU A 183 -11.86 -17.35 -7.36
N ILE A 184 -12.23 -16.31 -6.63
CA ILE A 184 -12.83 -16.40 -5.30
C ILE A 184 -14.14 -15.61 -5.27
N ALA A 185 -15.01 -15.96 -4.32
CA ALA A 185 -16.27 -15.25 -4.15
C ALA A 185 -16.04 -13.78 -3.76
N ASN A 186 -16.84 -12.87 -4.30
CA ASN A 186 -16.71 -11.42 -4.05
C ASN A 186 -16.85 -11.06 -2.56
N ASN A 187 -17.80 -11.69 -1.86
CA ASN A 187 -17.99 -11.49 -0.42
C ASN A 187 -16.77 -11.95 0.41
N TYR A 188 -16.02 -12.95 -0.08
CA TYR A 188 -14.79 -13.38 0.56
C TYR A 188 -13.69 -12.33 0.40
N PHE A 189 -13.54 -11.76 -0.80
CA PHE A 189 -12.61 -10.66 -1.03
C PHE A 189 -12.94 -9.42 -0.17
N GLU A 190 -14.20 -9.00 -0.14
CA GLU A 190 -14.66 -7.87 0.68
C GLU A 190 -14.33 -8.09 2.15
N LYS A 191 -14.57 -9.31 2.67
CA LYS A 191 -14.17 -9.67 4.02
C LYS A 191 -12.67 -9.57 4.24
N GLN A 192 -11.82 -10.02 3.31
CA GLN A 192 -10.37 -9.88 3.46
C GLN A 192 -9.94 -8.41 3.50
N LEU A 193 -10.57 -7.55 2.69
CA LEU A 193 -10.31 -6.11 2.72
C LEU A 193 -10.73 -5.49 4.05
N ASP A 194 -11.92 -5.80 4.55
CA ASP A 194 -12.44 -5.31 5.83
C ASP A 194 -11.57 -5.78 7.01
N ASP A 195 -11.24 -7.08 7.05
CA ASP A 195 -10.38 -7.68 8.08
C ASP A 195 -8.99 -6.98 8.12
N GLU A 196 -8.43 -6.62 6.97
CA GLU A 196 -7.16 -5.91 6.90
C GLU A 196 -7.31 -4.43 7.27
N TRP A 197 -8.38 -3.77 6.85
CA TRP A 197 -8.66 -2.38 7.24
C TRP A 197 -8.85 -2.24 8.75
N ASP A 198 -9.56 -3.18 9.37
CA ASP A 198 -9.83 -3.21 10.81
C ASP A 198 -8.57 -3.36 11.67
N CYS A 199 -7.50 -3.94 11.13
CA CYS A 199 -6.19 -3.95 11.78
C CYS A 199 -5.64 -2.53 12.01
N TYR A 200 -6.11 -1.53 11.25
CA TYR A 200 -5.69 -0.14 11.34
C TYR A 200 -6.69 0.78 12.01
N THR A 201 -7.98 0.47 11.97
CA THR A 201 -9.07 1.31 12.49
C THR A 201 -8.79 1.82 13.91
N GLY A 202 -8.30 0.95 14.80
CA GLY A 202 -7.97 1.32 16.18
C GLY A 202 -6.85 2.37 16.32
N TYR A 203 -5.96 2.47 15.34
CA TYR A 203 -4.89 3.47 15.29
C TYR A 203 -5.35 4.78 14.64
N PHE A 204 -6.39 4.72 13.79
CA PHE A 204 -6.91 5.89 13.07
C PHE A 204 -7.90 6.73 13.89
N ALA A 205 -8.61 6.14 14.86
CA ALA A 205 -9.73 6.77 15.56
C ALA A 205 -9.37 7.99 16.44
N ALA A 206 -8.16 8.05 17.02
CA ALA A 206 -7.61 9.20 17.75
C ALA A 206 -6.13 8.93 18.13
N PRO A 207 -5.31 9.93 18.50
CA PRO A 207 -3.99 9.69 19.09
C PRO A 207 -4.13 8.80 20.33
N LYS A 208 -3.78 7.53 20.18
CA LYS A 208 -3.82 6.57 21.30
C LYS A 208 -2.71 6.96 22.27
N CYS A 209 -3.02 7.13 23.55
CA CYS A 209 -2.00 7.17 24.58
C CYS A 209 -1.34 5.78 24.65
N ILE A 210 -0.11 5.64 24.16
CA ILE A 210 0.63 4.37 24.16
C ILE A 210 1.35 4.27 25.50
N ARG A 211 1.17 3.17 26.24
CA ARG A 211 1.89 3.00 27.52
C ARG A 211 3.40 2.83 27.25
N LYS A 212 4.28 3.23 28.18
CA LYS A 212 5.74 3.12 28.03
C LYS A 212 6.24 1.70 27.73
N ASN A 213 5.54 0.67 28.21
CA ASN A 213 5.88 -0.73 27.92
C ASN A 213 5.45 -1.18 26.50
N GLU A 214 4.57 -0.42 25.84
CA GLU A 214 4.14 -0.61 24.45
C GLU A 214 5.03 0.18 23.48
N TYR A 215 5.57 1.33 23.92
CA TYR A 215 6.61 2.06 23.18
C TYR A 215 7.98 1.45 23.46
N ARG A 216 8.38 0.47 22.63
CA ARG A 216 9.72 -0.14 22.69
C ARG A 216 10.71 0.70 21.89
N VAL A 217 11.80 1.10 22.55
CA VAL A 217 12.97 1.75 21.93
C VAL A 217 13.90 0.66 21.40
#